data_AF-A0A949KT52-F1
#
_entry.id   AF-A0A949KT52-F1
#
_cell.length_a   1.000
_cell.length_b   1.000
_cell.length_c   1.000
_cell.angle_alpha   90.00
_cell.angle_beta   90.00
_cell.angle_gamma   90.00
#
_symmetry.space_group_name_H-M   'P 1'
#
loop_
_entity.id
_entity.type
_entity.pdbx_description
1 polymer ?
#
loop_
_entity_poly.entity_id
_entity_poly.type
_entity_poly.pdbx_seq_one_letter_code
_entity_poly.pdbx_strand_id
1 'polypeptide(L)'
;MNVQDAKAQVKAALIAGEVSTCPCCGQTCKLYRRKLNSGMVRVLIAMYRLGSGGRWVHINREIRTYARDYSYLSRWGLIEQDLSRGSGGFWRLTALGEEFVTSRGKAVPKYILMYNNKLLGFGPEETTIIQALGDKFDYRELMGS
;
A
#
# COMPACT_ATOMS: atom_id res chain seq x y z
N MET A 1 -11.85 -2.82 32.56
CA MET A 1 -11.61 -1.94 31.39
C MET A 1 -12.57 -2.32 30.28
N ASN A 2 -13.23 -1.35 29.63
CA ASN A 2 -14.16 -1.64 28.54
C ASN A 2 -13.40 -1.82 27.20
N VAL A 3 -14.07 -2.36 26.19
CA VAL A 3 -13.46 -2.68 24.87
C VAL A 3 -13.06 -1.41 24.10
N GLN A 4 -13.71 -0.27 24.31
CA GLN A 4 -13.37 0.98 23.61
C GLN A 4 -12.09 1.59 24.17
N ASP A 5 -11.92 1.59 25.49
CA ASP A 5 -10.72 2.06 26.17
C ASP A 5 -9.51 1.21 25.75
N ALA A 6 -9.68 -0.11 25.71
CA ALA A 6 -8.65 -1.03 25.25
C ALA A 6 -8.22 -0.76 23.79
N LYS A 7 -9.19 -0.48 22.90
CA LYS A 7 -8.89 -0.11 21.50
C LYS A 7 -8.15 1.21 21.41
N ALA A 8 -8.54 2.21 22.20
CA ALA A 8 -7.89 3.52 22.22
C ALA A 8 -6.45 3.42 22.72
N GLN A 9 -6.22 2.67 23.80
CA GLN A 9 -4.88 2.40 24.34
C GLN A 9 -3.98 1.73 23.31
N VAL A 10 -4.45 0.64 22.70
CA VAL A 10 -3.69 -0.07 21.66
C VAL A 10 -3.41 0.87 20.49
N LYS A 11 -4.41 1.62 20.00
CA LYS A 11 -4.23 2.55 18.88
C LYS A 11 -3.19 3.63 19.18
N ALA A 12 -3.20 4.21 20.38
CA ALA A 12 -2.26 5.25 20.78
C ALA A 12 -0.81 4.71 20.79
N ALA A 13 -0.58 3.56 21.44
CA ALA A 13 0.72 2.90 21.45
C ALA A 13 1.21 2.56 20.03
N LEU A 14 0.33 2.03 19.18
CA LEU A 14 0.66 1.72 17.80
C LEU A 14 1.04 2.97 16.98
N ILE A 15 0.34 4.09 17.16
CA ILE A 15 0.67 5.37 16.50
C ILE A 15 2.02 5.91 16.98
N ALA A 16 2.35 5.72 18.27
CA ALA A 16 3.67 6.03 18.82
C ALA A 16 4.79 5.10 18.31
N GLY A 17 4.45 4.06 17.54
CA GLY A 17 5.41 3.09 17.01
C GLY A 17 5.75 1.96 17.98
N GLU A 18 5.01 1.85 19.08
CA GLU A 18 5.23 0.85 20.12
C GLU A 18 4.47 -0.46 19.81
N VAL A 19 4.96 -1.56 20.37
CA VAL A 19 4.20 -2.82 20.43
C VAL A 19 3.34 -2.78 21.67
N SER A 20 2.04 -3.09 21.53
CA SER A 20 1.10 -3.08 22.63
C SER A 20 0.54 -4.47 22.86
N THR A 21 0.24 -4.83 24.11
CA THR A 21 -0.47 -6.07 24.42
C THR A 21 -1.94 -5.74 24.66
N CYS A 22 -2.84 -6.39 23.95
CA CYS A 22 -4.27 -6.19 24.11
C CYS A 22 -4.68 -6.55 25.54
N PRO A 23 -5.20 -5.60 26.33
CA PRO A 23 -5.54 -5.85 27.73
C PRO A 23 -6.80 -6.70 27.90
N CYS A 24 -7.56 -6.95 26.82
CA CYS A 24 -8.76 -7.79 26.86
C CYS A 24 -8.48 -9.27 26.60
N CYS A 25 -7.50 -9.60 25.75
CA CYS A 25 -7.25 -10.98 25.31
C CYS A 25 -5.77 -11.39 25.34
N GLY A 26 -4.86 -10.50 25.75
CA GLY A 26 -3.43 -10.76 25.81
C GLY A 26 -2.71 -10.81 24.45
N GLN A 27 -3.42 -10.58 23.35
CA GLN A 27 -2.82 -10.61 22.01
C GLN A 27 -1.80 -9.49 21.80
N THR A 28 -0.63 -9.80 21.25
CA THR A 28 0.34 -8.79 20.83
C THR A 28 -0.16 -8.03 19.60
N CYS A 29 -0.28 -6.72 19.73
CA CYS A 29 -0.68 -5.77 18.71
C CYS A 29 0.55 -5.03 18.20
N LYS A 30 0.83 -5.15 16.90
CA LYS A 30 1.95 -4.48 16.22
C LYS A 30 1.48 -3.72 14.98
N LEU A 31 2.10 -2.58 14.75
CA LEU A 31 1.89 -1.78 13.55
C LEU A 31 2.75 -2.33 12.41
N TYR A 32 2.13 -2.54 11.25
CA TYR A 32 2.82 -2.97 10.04
C TYR A 32 3.08 -1.75 9.15
N ARG A 33 4.36 -1.38 8.99
CA ARG A 33 4.81 -0.47 7.94
C ARG A 33 4.92 -1.24 6.63
N ARG A 34 4.13 -0.86 5.63
CA ARG A 34 4.27 -1.38 4.25
C ARG A 34 4.85 -0.30 3.36
N LYS A 35 5.97 -0.61 2.72
CA LYS A 35 6.64 0.27 1.75
C LYS A 35 5.94 0.22 0.40
N LEU A 36 5.82 1.36 -0.28
CA LEU A 36 5.50 1.40 -1.70
C LEU A 36 6.71 0.88 -2.48
N ASN A 37 6.62 -0.37 -2.98
CA ASN A 37 7.74 -1.06 -3.60
C ASN A 37 7.70 -1.04 -5.14
N SER A 38 8.81 -1.42 -5.76
CA SER A 38 8.96 -1.43 -7.22
C SER A 38 7.96 -2.36 -7.93
N GLY A 39 7.52 -3.45 -7.29
CA GLY A 39 6.49 -4.36 -7.81
C GLY A 39 5.14 -3.67 -7.94
N MET A 40 4.70 -2.94 -6.91
CA MET A 40 3.46 -2.15 -6.93
C MET A 40 3.54 -1.05 -8.00
N VAL A 41 4.66 -0.34 -8.08
CA VAL A 41 4.84 0.74 -9.06
C VAL A 41 4.83 0.22 -10.50
N ARG A 42 5.43 -0.95 -10.77
CA ARG A 42 5.35 -1.60 -12.09
C ARG A 42 3.90 -1.90 -12.50
N VAL A 43 3.03 -2.26 -11.55
CA VAL A 43 1.60 -2.45 -11.82
C VAL A 43 0.93 -1.12 -12.19
N LEU A 44 1.21 -0.02 -11.49
CA LEU A 44 0.68 1.30 -11.84
C LEU A 44 1.08 1.70 -13.27
N ILE A 45 2.35 1.53 -13.64
CA ILE A 45 2.84 1.82 -14.99
C ILE A 45 2.16 0.93 -16.03
N ALA A 46 1.97 -0.35 -15.74
CA ALA A 46 1.27 -1.27 -16.64
C ALA A 46 -0.20 -0.89 -16.81
N MET A 47 -0.90 -0.49 -15.73
CA MET A 47 -2.26 0.04 -15.80
C MET A 47 -2.32 1.29 -16.68
N TYR A 48 -1.41 2.24 -16.48
CA TYR A 48 -1.35 3.47 -17.27
C TYR A 48 -1.16 3.18 -18.77
N ARG A 49 -0.27 2.23 -19.11
CA ARG A 49 -0.02 1.82 -20.51
C ARG A 49 -1.21 1.10 -21.17
N LEU A 50 -2.02 0.38 -20.39
CA LEU A 50 -3.22 -0.31 -20.88
C LEU A 50 -4.40 0.64 -21.11
N GLY A 51 -4.35 1.86 -20.57
CA GLY A 51 -5.35 2.88 -20.79
C GLY A 51 -5.22 3.99 -19.76
N SER A 52 -4.67 5.13 -20.18
CA SER A 52 -4.72 6.39 -19.44
C SER A 52 -6.18 6.88 -19.30
N GLY A 53 -6.48 7.68 -18.27
CA GLY A 53 -7.78 8.35 -18.17
C GLY A 53 -8.94 7.54 -17.61
N GLY A 54 -8.69 6.62 -16.66
CA GLY A 54 -9.78 6.02 -15.88
C GLY A 54 -10.45 4.79 -16.51
N ARG A 55 -9.71 4.01 -17.33
CA ARG A 55 -10.15 2.69 -17.76
C ARG A 55 -10.10 1.69 -16.59
N TRP A 56 -11.14 0.86 -16.48
CA TRP A 56 -11.12 -0.31 -15.60
C TRP A 56 -10.31 -1.44 -16.22
N VAL A 57 -9.30 -1.91 -15.50
CA VAL A 57 -8.35 -2.95 -15.93
C VAL A 57 -8.47 -4.17 -15.04
N HIS A 58 -8.59 -5.35 -15.64
CA HIS A 58 -8.56 -6.61 -14.90
C HIS A 58 -7.12 -7.08 -14.70
N ILE A 59 -6.53 -6.79 -13.54
CA ILE A 59 -5.09 -6.96 -13.27
C ILE A 59 -4.58 -8.37 -13.59
N ASN A 60 -5.28 -9.42 -13.13
CA ASN A 60 -4.83 -10.80 -13.34
C ASN A 60 -4.93 -11.29 -14.79
N ARG A 61 -5.80 -10.68 -15.62
CA ARG A 61 -6.02 -11.10 -17.02
C ARG A 61 -5.15 -10.29 -17.97
N GLU A 62 -5.08 -8.98 -17.76
CA GLU A 62 -4.42 -8.04 -18.66
C GLU A 62 -2.95 -7.77 -18.29
N ILE A 63 -2.63 -7.62 -16.99
CA ILE A 63 -1.25 -7.36 -16.53
C ILE A 63 -0.52 -8.66 -16.17
N ARG A 64 -1.26 -9.70 -15.77
CA ARG A 64 -0.74 -11.04 -15.42
C ARG A 64 0.39 -11.00 -14.38
N THR A 65 0.30 -10.08 -13.42
CA THR A 65 1.25 -9.99 -12.32
C THR A 65 0.94 -11.03 -11.24
N TYR A 66 1.99 -11.63 -10.67
CA TYR A 66 1.87 -12.49 -9.48
C TYR A 66 1.86 -11.67 -8.17
N ALA A 67 2.20 -10.39 -8.24
CA ALA A 67 2.33 -9.53 -7.05
C ALA A 67 0.95 -9.10 -6.53
N ARG A 68 0.36 -9.85 -5.59
CA ARG A 68 -0.96 -9.53 -4.99
C ARG A 68 -0.97 -8.23 -4.16
N ASP A 69 0.21 -7.71 -3.87
CA ASP A 69 0.42 -6.49 -3.09
C ASP A 69 -0.10 -5.23 -3.80
N TYR A 70 -0.39 -5.28 -5.11
CA TYR A 70 -0.97 -4.14 -5.83
C TYR A 70 -2.27 -3.63 -5.18
N SER A 71 -3.04 -4.51 -4.52
CA SER A 71 -4.30 -4.12 -3.87
C SER A 71 -4.09 -3.06 -2.79
N TYR A 72 -2.91 -3.02 -2.16
CA TYR A 72 -2.58 -2.00 -1.17
C TYR A 72 -2.41 -0.61 -1.77
N LEU A 73 -2.18 -0.46 -3.08
CA LEU A 73 -2.13 0.84 -3.77
C LEU A 73 -3.41 1.67 -3.54
N SER A 74 -4.54 1.01 -3.30
CA SER A 74 -5.79 1.67 -2.91
C SER A 74 -5.71 2.41 -1.58
N ARG A 75 -4.84 1.97 -0.66
CA ARG A 75 -4.61 2.62 0.64
C ARG A 75 -3.82 3.92 0.50
N TRP A 76 -3.04 4.07 -0.58
CA TRP A 76 -2.46 5.36 -0.98
C TRP A 76 -3.43 6.20 -1.81
N GLY A 77 -4.59 5.66 -2.20
CA GLY A 77 -5.52 6.33 -3.10
C GLY A 77 -5.02 6.40 -4.55
N LEU A 78 -4.04 5.58 -4.94
CA LEU A 78 -3.47 5.57 -6.31
C LEU A 78 -4.32 4.75 -7.28
N ILE A 79 -5.05 3.76 -6.77
CA ILE A 79 -6.01 2.99 -7.53
C ILE A 79 -7.31 2.85 -6.74
N GLU A 80 -8.38 2.54 -7.44
CA GLU A 80 -9.66 2.19 -6.85
C GLU A 80 -10.22 0.90 -7.45
N GLN A 81 -11.08 0.23 -6.70
CA GLN A 81 -11.70 -1.03 -7.07
C GLN A 81 -13.18 -0.83 -7.36
N ASP A 82 -13.68 -1.45 -8.42
CA ASP A 82 -15.12 -1.53 -8.66
C ASP A 82 -15.71 -2.69 -7.85
N LEU A 83 -16.36 -2.37 -6.73
CA LEU A 83 -17.01 -3.37 -5.87
C LEU A 83 -18.33 -3.88 -6.48
N SER A 84 -18.92 -3.17 -7.45
CA SER A 84 -20.18 -3.55 -8.08
C SER A 84 -20.03 -4.72 -9.06
N ARG A 85 -18.85 -4.87 -9.66
CA ARG A 85 -18.49 -5.98 -10.59
C ARG A 85 -18.01 -7.24 -9.87
N GLY A 86 -18.23 -7.33 -8.55
CA GLY A 86 -17.69 -8.35 -7.67
C GLY A 86 -16.21 -8.13 -7.35
N SER A 87 -15.65 -8.90 -6.41
CA SER A 87 -14.23 -8.83 -6.01
C SER A 87 -13.23 -9.21 -7.13
N GLY A 88 -13.71 -9.41 -8.36
CA GLY A 88 -13.08 -10.02 -9.52
C GLY A 88 -11.95 -9.24 -10.18
N GLY A 89 -11.21 -8.41 -9.43
CA GLY A 89 -9.91 -7.92 -9.90
C GLY A 89 -9.93 -6.80 -10.94
N PHE A 90 -11.04 -6.05 -11.06
CA PHE A 90 -11.10 -4.80 -11.83
C PHE A 90 -10.63 -3.62 -10.97
N TRP A 91 -9.62 -2.92 -11.47
CA TRP A 91 -9.01 -1.77 -10.82
C TRP A 91 -8.82 -0.64 -11.81
N ARG A 92 -8.85 0.59 -11.32
CA ARG A 92 -8.66 1.79 -12.13
C ARG A 92 -7.66 2.72 -11.45
N LEU A 93 -6.84 3.42 -12.23
CA LEU A 93 -6.01 4.51 -11.74
C LEU A 93 -6.89 5.70 -11.32
N THR A 94 -6.65 6.24 -10.14
CA THR A 94 -7.22 7.53 -9.75
C THR A 94 -6.45 8.66 -10.43
N ALA A 95 -6.97 9.89 -10.36
CA ALA A 95 -6.23 11.07 -10.83
C ALA A 95 -4.86 11.19 -10.13
N LEU A 96 -4.78 10.89 -8.83
CA LEU A 96 -3.53 10.85 -8.08
C LEU A 96 -2.59 9.77 -8.59
N GLY A 97 -3.11 8.57 -8.89
CA GLY A 97 -2.32 7.48 -9.47
C GLY A 97 -1.74 7.84 -10.83
N GLU A 98 -2.54 8.46 -11.69
CA GLU A 98 -2.11 8.90 -13.02
C GLU A 98 -1.07 10.03 -12.92
N GLU A 99 -1.27 11.01 -12.06
CA GLU A 99 -0.29 12.06 -11.77
C GLU A 99 1.02 11.48 -11.22
N PHE A 100 0.93 10.51 -10.29
CA PHE A 100 2.10 9.85 -9.74
C PHE A 100 2.91 9.06 -10.79
N VAL A 101 2.23 8.46 -11.78
CA VAL A 101 2.90 7.72 -12.86
C VAL A 101 3.53 8.64 -13.90
N THR A 102 2.85 9.74 -14.23
CA THR A 102 3.25 10.64 -15.32
C THR A 102 4.22 11.73 -14.87
N SER A 103 4.08 12.22 -13.64
CA SER A 103 4.97 13.21 -13.05
C SER A 103 6.18 12.53 -12.43
N ARG A 104 7.38 12.86 -12.93
CA ARG A 104 8.65 12.41 -12.34
C ARG A 104 8.88 12.96 -10.92
N GLY A 105 8.16 14.01 -10.53
CA GLY A 105 8.35 14.74 -9.27
C GLY A 105 7.21 14.60 -8.25
N LYS A 106 6.11 13.92 -8.58
CA LYS A 106 5.01 13.74 -7.63
C LYS A 106 5.47 12.81 -6.49
N ALA A 107 5.55 13.37 -5.29
CA ALA A 107 5.85 12.65 -4.07
C ALA A 107 4.55 12.12 -3.44
N VAL A 108 4.59 10.89 -2.94
CA VAL A 108 3.53 10.28 -2.11
C VAL A 108 4.19 9.65 -0.89
N PRO A 109 3.44 9.40 0.21
CA PRO A 109 4.03 8.76 1.37
C PRO A 109 4.66 7.41 1.01
N LYS A 110 5.91 7.20 1.44
CA LYS A 110 6.68 5.97 1.16
C LYS A 110 6.12 4.76 1.89
N TYR A 111 5.50 4.97 3.06
CA TYR A 111 4.95 3.91 3.89
C TYR A 111 3.48 4.16 4.24
N ILE A 112 2.68 3.10 4.22
CA ILE A 112 1.39 3.04 4.95
C ILE A 112 1.58 2.34 6.28
N LEU A 113 0.84 2.84 7.27
CA LEU A 113 0.77 2.29 8.62
C LEU A 113 -0.50 1.47 8.75
N MET A 114 -0.36 0.16 8.89
CA MET A 114 -1.49 -0.75 8.95
C MET A 114 -1.60 -1.46 10.29
N TYR A 115 -2.82 -1.63 10.75
CA TYR A 115 -3.17 -2.50 11.87
C TYR A 115 -4.50 -3.17 11.59
N ASN A 116 -4.57 -4.49 11.79
CA ASN A 116 -5.78 -5.28 11.58
C ASN A 116 -6.46 -5.02 10.21
N ASN A 117 -5.68 -5.02 9.13
CA ASN A 117 -6.10 -4.70 7.76
C ASN A 117 -6.72 -3.31 7.54
N LYS A 118 -6.62 -2.41 8.53
CA LYS A 118 -7.05 -1.02 8.43
C LYS A 118 -5.85 -0.10 8.27
N LEU A 119 -6.02 0.92 7.45
CA LEU A 119 -5.07 2.01 7.33
C LEU A 119 -5.22 2.88 8.60
N LEU A 120 -4.13 3.05 9.34
CA LEU A 120 -4.08 3.96 10.48
C LEU A 120 -3.47 5.31 10.11
N GLY A 121 -2.65 5.36 9.07
CA GLY A 121 -2.03 6.60 8.59
C GLY A 121 -0.87 6.33 7.63
N PHE A 122 -0.06 7.36 7.44
CA PHE A 122 1.09 7.35 6.55
C PHE A 122 2.38 7.58 7.34
N GLY A 123 3.49 7.03 6.86
CA GLY A 123 4.81 7.36 7.38
C GLY A 123 5.23 8.77 6.96
N PRO A 124 6.19 9.40 7.68
CA PRO A 124 6.64 10.77 7.39
C PRO A 124 7.54 10.87 6.16
N GLU A 125 8.10 9.74 5.70
CA GLU A 125 8.94 9.70 4.51
C GLU A 125 8.09 9.70 3.25
N GLU A 126 8.52 10.42 2.22
CA GLU A 126 7.90 10.41 0.91
C GLU A 126 8.77 9.67 -0.12
N THR A 127 8.16 9.29 -1.24
CA THR A 127 8.84 8.69 -2.38
C THR A 127 8.22 9.18 -3.68
N THR A 128 9.05 9.37 -4.70
CA THR A 128 8.60 9.54 -6.08
C THR A 128 8.55 8.20 -6.80
N ILE A 129 7.97 8.18 -8.00
CA ILE A 129 7.96 6.99 -8.85
C ILE A 129 9.38 6.50 -9.18
N ILE A 130 10.33 7.40 -9.40
CA ILE A 130 11.73 7.06 -9.71
C ILE A 130 12.39 6.39 -8.50
N GLN A 131 12.22 6.96 -7.31
CA GLN A 131 12.78 6.42 -6.08
C GLN A 131 12.20 5.03 -5.76
N ALA A 132 10.88 4.87 -5.88
CA ALA A 132 10.22 3.60 -5.61
C ALA A 132 10.57 2.49 -6.63
N LEU A 133 10.95 2.86 -7.87
CA LEU A 133 11.52 1.93 -8.87
C LEU A 133 13.00 1.61 -8.62
N GLY A 134 13.75 2.59 -8.11
CA GLY A 134 15.20 2.56 -7.91
C GLY A 134 15.66 1.66 -6.77
N ASP A 135 14.77 1.31 -5.84
CA ASP A 135 14.96 0.23 -4.87
C ASP A 135 14.98 -1.14 -5.58
N LYS A 136 16.04 -1.42 -6.34
CA LYS A 136 16.29 -2.75 -6.89
C LYS A 136 16.71 -3.67 -5.75
N PHE A 137 16.07 -4.83 -5.71
CA PHE A 137 16.48 -5.97 -4.91
C PHE A 137 17.96 -6.27 -5.17
N ASP A 138 18.80 -6.12 -4.14
CA ASP A 138 20.21 -6.55 -4.18
C ASP A 138 20.29 -8.00 -3.68
N TYR A 139 20.60 -8.91 -4.61
CA TYR A 139 20.76 -10.32 -4.31
C TYR A 139 21.94 -10.59 -3.35
N ARG A 140 22.98 -9.74 -3.38
CA ARG A 140 24.16 -9.87 -2.51
C ARG A 140 23.85 -9.48 -1.07
N GLU A 141 22.97 -8.50 -0.85
CA GLU A 141 22.48 -8.19 0.50
C GLU A 141 21.63 -9.34 1.08
N LEU A 142 20.84 -10.02 0.25
CA LEU A 142 19.98 -11.13 0.70
C LEU A 142 20.77 -12.40 1.02
N MET A 143 21.76 -12.74 0.19
CA MET A 143 22.52 -13.98 0.35
C MET A 143 23.61 -13.88 1.43
N GLY A 144 23.82 -12.68 2.00
CA GLY A 144 24.94 -12.42 2.89
C GLY A 144 26.27 -12.55 2.15
N SER A 145 27.32 -11.95 2.71
CA SER A 145 28.68 -12.13 2.19
C SER A 145 29.17 -13.56 2.38
#